data_AF-A0A0F5VYE4-F1
#
_entry.id   AF-A0A0F5VYE4-F1
#
_cell.length_a   1.000
_cell.length_b   1.000
_cell.length_c   1.000
_cell.angle_alpha   90.00
_cell.angle_beta   90.00
_cell.angle_gamma   90.00
#
_symmetry.space_group_name_H-M   'P 1'
#
loop_
_entity.id
_entity.type
_entity.pdbx_description
1 polymer ?
#
loop_
_entity_poly.entity_id
_entity_poly.type
_entity_poly.pdbx_seq_one_letter_code
_entity_poly.pdbx_strand_id
1 'polypeptide(L)'
;MFEIRVVCDPDDGDRVQQALSEAFTVGPVRQFPTRDTKRLRLYVTADHRSNAGPWPEPETAYALAPSIVSEIGWTAEQAAKKPFGTRLPREFWLRKAALLDRIALQDVGGDAAEVADDAAERLMSMDEAAVICDPRHYVRQQYAHWAKNQ
;
A
#
# COMPACT_ATOMS: atom_id res chain seq x y z
N MET A 1 -15.10 -6.44 -6.14
CA MET A 1 -15.47 -7.50 -7.09
C MET A 1 -15.82 -6.94 -8.45
N PHE A 2 -15.14 -7.40 -9.48
CA PHE A 2 -15.37 -7.06 -10.89
C PHE A 2 -15.20 -8.30 -11.78
N GLU A 3 -15.61 -8.24 -13.04
CA GLU A 3 -15.48 -9.33 -14.00
C GLU A 3 -14.45 -8.98 -15.08
N ILE A 4 -13.46 -9.84 -15.28
CA ILE A 4 -12.46 -9.74 -16.35
C ILE A 4 -12.88 -10.69 -17.48
N ARG A 5 -12.92 -10.16 -18.71
CA ARG A 5 -13.20 -10.93 -19.92
C ARG A 5 -12.01 -10.84 -20.86
N VAL A 6 -11.41 -11.98 -21.17
CA VAL A 6 -10.28 -12.05 -22.10
C VAL A 6 -10.65 -12.90 -23.30
N VAL A 7 -10.25 -12.46 -24.49
CA VAL A 7 -10.30 -13.28 -25.70
C VAL A 7 -8.86 -13.53 -26.11
N CYS A 8 -8.39 -14.78 -26.01
CA CYS A 8 -7.02 -15.15 -26.32
C CYS A 8 -6.96 -16.33 -27.30
N ASP A 9 -5.77 -16.61 -27.81
CA ASP A 9 -5.49 -17.87 -28.48
C ASP A 9 -5.65 -19.03 -27.48
N PRO A 10 -6.18 -20.20 -27.88
CA PRO A 10 -6.27 -21.37 -27.00
C PRO A 10 -4.93 -21.75 -26.37
N ASP A 11 -3.82 -21.61 -27.10
CA ASP A 11 -2.48 -21.98 -26.61
C ASP A 11 -1.96 -21.01 -25.52
N ASP A 12 -2.52 -19.79 -25.45
CA ASP A 12 -2.19 -18.78 -24.43
C ASP A 12 -3.07 -18.88 -23.18
N GLY A 13 -4.08 -19.76 -23.17
CA GLY A 13 -5.11 -19.79 -22.12
C GLY A 13 -4.57 -19.98 -20.70
N ASP A 14 -3.60 -20.87 -20.53
CA ASP A 14 -2.99 -21.14 -19.22
C ASP A 14 -2.10 -19.98 -18.75
N ARG A 15 -1.33 -19.40 -19.67
CA ARG A 15 -0.47 -18.24 -19.38
C ARG A 15 -1.31 -17.02 -18.96
N VAL A 16 -2.43 -16.78 -19.65
CA VAL A 16 -3.35 -15.70 -19.30
C VAL A 16 -3.97 -15.94 -17.92
N GLN A 17 -4.44 -17.16 -17.64
CA GLN A 17 -4.98 -17.50 -16.32
C GLN A 17 -3.96 -17.33 -15.20
N GLN A 18 -2.72 -17.76 -15.41
CA GLN A 18 -1.65 -17.60 -14.44
C GLN A 18 -1.39 -16.12 -14.15
N ALA A 19 -1.22 -15.29 -15.20
CA ALA A 19 -1.00 -13.86 -15.03
C ALA A 19 -2.16 -13.16 -14.29
N LEU A 20 -3.40 -13.54 -14.57
CA LEU A 20 -4.58 -13.03 -13.86
C LEU A 20 -4.58 -13.44 -12.38
N SER A 21 -4.17 -14.68 -12.08
CA SER A 21 -4.10 -15.20 -10.71
C SER A 21 -2.95 -14.60 -9.90
N GLU A 22 -1.88 -14.18 -10.57
CA GLU A 22 -0.75 -13.45 -9.98
C GLU A 22 -1.13 -12.00 -9.65
N ALA A 23 -1.93 -11.36 -10.49
CA ALA A 23 -2.34 -9.96 -10.31
C ALA A 23 -3.54 -9.79 -9.35
N PHE A 24 -4.48 -10.74 -9.34
CA PHE A 24 -5.77 -10.61 -8.66
C PHE A 24 -6.09 -11.81 -7.78
N THR A 25 -7.02 -11.62 -6.84
CA THR A 25 -7.72 -12.74 -6.21
C THR A 25 -8.80 -13.17 -7.19
N VAL A 26 -8.60 -14.30 -7.87
CA VAL A 26 -9.51 -14.78 -8.91
C VAL A 26 -10.39 -15.90 -8.40
N GLY A 27 -11.66 -15.87 -8.80
CA GLY A 27 -12.57 -17.01 -8.69
C GLY A 27 -12.35 -18.03 -9.82
N PRO A 28 -13.19 -19.08 -9.89
CA PRO A 28 -13.11 -20.09 -10.94
C PRO A 28 -13.20 -19.46 -12.34
N VAL A 29 -12.27 -19.85 -13.22
CA VAL A 29 -12.22 -19.38 -14.60
C VAL A 29 -13.20 -20.17 -15.44
N ARG A 30 -14.14 -19.48 -16.09
CA ARG A 30 -15.06 -20.10 -17.05
C ARG A 30 -14.56 -19.87 -18.46
N GLN A 31 -14.44 -20.95 -19.23
CA GLN A 31 -13.90 -20.91 -20.58
C GLN A 31 -14.98 -21.27 -21.60
N PHE A 32 -15.06 -20.50 -22.67
CA PHE A 32 -15.97 -20.77 -23.78
C PHE A 32 -15.27 -20.52 -25.11
N PRO A 33 -15.43 -21.39 -26.12
CA PRO A 33 -14.94 -21.10 -27.46
C PRO A 33 -15.69 -19.88 -28.05
N THR A 34 -15.00 -19.09 -28.86
CA THR A 34 -15.64 -18.07 -29.69
C THR A 34 -16.51 -18.73 -30.76
N ARG A 35 -17.42 -17.95 -31.37
CA ARG A 35 -18.34 -18.45 -32.39
C ARG A 35 -17.63 -19.07 -33.61
N ASP A 36 -16.42 -18.61 -33.91
CA ASP A 36 -15.54 -19.11 -34.97
C ASP A 36 -14.60 -20.24 -34.51
N THR A 37 -14.68 -20.66 -33.24
CA THR A 37 -13.89 -21.70 -32.57
C THR A 37 -12.37 -21.55 -32.65
N LYS A 38 -11.87 -20.41 -33.12
CA LYS A 38 -10.43 -20.12 -33.25
C LYS A 38 -9.82 -19.53 -31.99
N ARG A 39 -10.64 -18.98 -31.10
CA ARG A 39 -10.20 -18.26 -29.91
C ARG A 39 -10.98 -18.71 -28.69
N LEU A 40 -10.38 -18.49 -27.53
CA LEU A 40 -10.97 -18.83 -26.24
C LEU A 40 -11.43 -17.54 -25.53
N ARG A 41 -12.63 -17.57 -24.95
CA ARG A 41 -13.15 -16.51 -24.09
C ARG A 41 -13.05 -16.97 -22.65
N LEU A 42 -12.25 -16.27 -21.86
CA LEU A 42 -12.11 -16.48 -20.43
C LEU A 42 -12.98 -15.46 -19.70
N TYR A 43 -13.80 -15.94 -18.78
CA TYR A 43 -14.60 -15.13 -17.86
C TYR A 43 -14.11 -15.40 -16.44
N VAL A 44 -13.59 -14.36 -15.80
CA VAL A 44 -12.98 -14.45 -14.47
C VAL A 44 -13.63 -13.44 -13.56
N THR A 45 -14.23 -13.90 -12.46
CA THR A 45 -14.56 -13.01 -11.35
C THR A 45 -13.26 -12.69 -10.63
N ALA A 46 -12.97 -11.41 -10.44
CA ALA A 46 -11.75 -10.95 -9.80
C ALA A 46 -12.07 -9.96 -8.68
N ASP A 47 -11.28 -10.05 -7.62
CA ASP A 47 -11.13 -9.03 -6.62
C ASP A 47 -9.70 -8.51 -6.66
N HIS A 48 -9.53 -7.25 -6.25
CA HIS A 48 -8.18 -6.73 -6.02
C HIS A 48 -7.46 -7.66 -5.05
N ARG A 49 -6.23 -8.03 -5.38
CA ARG A 49 -5.35 -8.60 -4.36
C ARG A 49 -5.18 -7.54 -3.30
N SER A 50 -5.75 -7.77 -2.13
CA SER A 50 -5.32 -7.11 -0.92
C SER A 50 -3.87 -7.54 -0.71
N ASN A 51 -2.91 -6.79 -1.26
CA ASN A 51 -1.48 -7.09 -1.09
C ASN A 51 -1.04 -6.88 0.37
N ALA A 52 -1.97 -6.50 1.25
CA ALA A 52 -1.83 -6.65 2.67
C ALA A 52 -2.25 -8.09 3.04
N GLY A 53 -1.26 -8.93 3.36
CA GLY A 53 -1.47 -9.85 4.49
C GLY A 53 -1.95 -9.08 5.73
N PRO A 54 -2.21 -9.73 6.87
CA PRO A 54 -2.59 -9.01 8.09
C PRO A 54 -1.65 -7.82 8.28
N TRP A 55 -2.22 -6.61 8.41
CA TRP A 55 -1.46 -5.39 8.55
C TRP A 55 -0.44 -5.58 9.68
N PRO A 56 0.83 -5.18 9.48
CA PRO A 56 1.82 -5.45 10.50
C PRO A 56 1.44 -4.71 11.79
N GLU A 57 1.48 -5.44 12.90
CA GLU A 57 1.33 -4.84 14.22
C GLU A 57 2.39 -3.74 14.41
N PRO A 58 2.09 -2.67 15.16
CA PRO A 58 3.01 -1.54 15.32
C PRO A 58 4.41 -1.95 15.77
N GLU A 59 4.50 -2.91 16.69
CA GLU A 59 5.75 -3.44 17.21
C GLU A 59 6.59 -4.08 16.11
N THR A 60 5.94 -4.78 15.17
CA THR A 60 6.61 -5.41 14.04
C THR A 60 7.00 -4.36 12.99
N ALA A 61 6.12 -3.41 12.70
CA ALA A 61 6.36 -2.37 11.70
C ALA A 61 7.54 -1.46 12.07
N TYR A 62 7.67 -1.12 13.35
CA TYR A 62 8.67 -0.18 13.85
C TYR A 62 9.86 -0.84 14.56
N ALA A 63 10.01 -2.16 14.46
CA ALA A 63 11.11 -2.90 15.10
C ALA A 63 12.50 -2.38 14.72
N LEU A 64 12.66 -1.91 13.47
CA LEU A 64 13.92 -1.37 12.94
C LEU A 64 13.97 0.17 12.99
N ALA A 65 12.96 0.83 13.57
CA ALA A 65 12.89 2.27 13.57
C ALA A 65 13.90 2.88 14.56
N PRO A 66 14.57 4.00 14.19
CA PRO A 66 15.37 4.77 15.13
C PRO A 66 14.54 5.28 16.32
N SER A 67 15.21 5.75 17.37
CA SER A 67 14.50 6.31 18.53
C SER A 67 13.61 7.50 18.13
N ILE A 68 12.52 7.72 18.85
CA ILE A 68 11.59 8.85 18.61
C ILE A 68 12.35 10.18 18.63
N VAL A 69 13.25 10.37 19.60
CA VAL A 69 14.04 11.62 19.72
C VAL A 69 14.94 11.83 18.50
N SER A 70 15.61 10.78 18.00
CA SER A 70 16.44 10.88 16.80
C SER A 70 15.61 11.20 15.55
N GLU A 71 14.43 10.61 15.40
CA GLU A 71 13.51 10.92 14.29
C GLU A 71 12.94 12.34 14.37
N ILE A 72 12.64 12.86 15.58
CA ILE A 72 12.26 14.27 15.76
C ILE A 72 13.37 15.19 15.27
N GLY A 73 14.62 14.91 15.68
CA GLY A 73 15.78 15.68 15.22
C GLY A 73 15.95 15.65 13.71
N TRP A 74 15.87 14.46 13.11
CA TRP A 74 16.00 14.28 11.66
C TRP A 74 14.88 14.99 10.89
N THR A 75 13.62 14.81 11.28
CA THR A 75 12.47 15.44 10.59
C THR A 75 12.53 16.96 10.68
N ALA A 76 12.88 17.52 11.84
CA ALA A 76 13.06 18.96 12.01
C ALA A 76 14.21 19.50 11.13
N GLU A 77 15.34 18.79 11.10
CA GLU A 77 16.50 19.18 10.28
C GLU A 77 16.16 19.17 8.78
N GLN A 78 15.49 18.12 8.29
CA GLN A 78 15.09 18.03 6.87
C GLN A 78 14.13 19.16 6.47
N ALA A 79 13.18 19.51 7.35
CA ALA A 79 12.26 20.61 7.12
C ALA A 79 12.99 21.97 7.12
N ALA A 80 13.92 22.18 8.06
CA ALA A 80 14.67 23.43 8.17
C ALA A 80 15.62 23.69 7.00
N LYS A 81 16.17 22.63 6.39
CA LYS A 81 17.08 22.72 5.23
C LYS A 81 16.40 23.14 3.93
N LYS A 82 15.06 23.18 3.87
CA LYS A 82 14.31 23.49 2.65
C LYS A 82 13.56 24.82 2.77
N PRO A 83 13.58 25.67 1.74
CA PRO A 83 12.72 26.83 1.69
C PRO A 83 11.25 26.43 1.82
N PHE A 84 10.47 27.30 2.48
CA PHE A 84 9.04 27.09 2.64
C PHE A 84 8.35 26.92 1.28
N GLY A 85 7.39 26.00 1.19
CA GLY A 85 6.70 25.67 -0.06
C GLY A 85 7.44 24.68 -0.97
N THR A 86 8.65 24.25 -0.62
CA THR A 86 9.35 23.20 -1.38
C THR A 86 8.74 21.82 -1.07
N ARG A 87 8.43 21.03 -2.10
CA ARG A 87 7.97 19.65 -1.92
C ARG A 87 9.11 18.78 -1.39
N LEU A 88 8.92 18.23 -0.18
CA LEU A 88 9.84 17.26 0.41
C LEU A 88 9.65 15.86 -0.22
N PRO A 89 10.72 15.03 -0.26
CA PRO A 89 10.67 13.72 -0.89
C PRO A 89 9.74 12.76 -0.15
N ARG A 90 9.30 11.69 -0.82
CA ARG A 90 8.42 10.67 -0.22
C ARG A 90 8.97 10.08 1.08
N GLU A 91 10.27 9.79 1.14
CA GLU A 91 10.92 9.25 2.35
C GLU A 91 10.71 10.15 3.57
N PHE A 92 10.81 11.46 3.39
CA PHE A 92 10.55 12.43 4.47
C PHE A 92 9.13 12.27 5.02
N TRP A 93 8.14 12.19 4.12
CA TRP A 93 6.73 12.05 4.53
C TRP A 93 6.44 10.69 5.16
N LEU A 94 7.04 9.62 4.64
CA LEU A 94 6.94 8.28 5.23
C LEU A 94 7.50 8.25 6.66
N ARG A 95 8.71 8.79 6.87
CA ARG A 95 9.35 8.82 8.19
C ARG A 95 8.61 9.75 9.16
N LYS A 96 8.11 10.89 8.67
CA LYS A 96 7.28 11.82 9.47
C LYS A 96 5.97 11.15 9.92
N ALA A 97 5.26 10.48 9.01
CA ALA A 97 4.02 9.78 9.35
C ALA A 97 4.27 8.63 10.35
N ALA A 98 5.33 7.84 10.14
CA ALA A 98 5.72 6.78 11.06
C ALA A 98 6.10 7.30 12.46
N LEU A 99 6.80 8.44 12.53
CA LEU A 99 7.12 9.10 13.80
C LEU A 99 5.85 9.52 14.55
N LEU A 100 4.90 10.15 13.86
CA LEU A 100 3.65 10.62 14.47
C LEU A 100 2.77 9.46 14.92
N ASP A 101 2.68 8.38 14.15
CA ASP A 101 1.98 7.15 14.56
C ASP A 101 2.60 6.54 15.83
N ARG A 102 3.93 6.52 15.93
CA ARG A 102 4.63 6.03 17.14
C ARG A 102 4.39 6.91 18.36
N ILE A 103 4.29 8.23 18.19
CA ILE A 103 3.93 9.16 19.28
C ILE A 103 2.48 8.91 19.70
N ALA A 104 1.56 8.77 18.75
CA ALA A 104 0.15 8.48 19.02
C ALA A 104 -0.06 7.13 19.74
N LEU A 105 0.77 6.13 19.48
CA LEU A 105 0.72 4.84 20.20
C LEU A 105 1.14 4.96 21.67
N GLN A 106 1.93 5.97 22.03
CA GLN A 106 2.32 6.25 23.42
C GLN A 106 1.32 7.16 24.14
N ASP A 107 0.51 7.91 23.40
CA ASP A 107 -0.47 8.86 23.91
C ASP A 107 -1.91 8.33 23.75
N VAL A 108 -2.40 7.61 24.75
CA VAL A 108 -3.66 6.83 24.69
C VAL A 108 -4.92 7.72 24.78
N GLY A 109 -4.83 9.05 24.66
CA GLY A 109 -6.00 9.92 24.77
C GLY A 109 -5.86 11.37 24.29
N GLY A 110 -4.81 11.72 23.55
CA GLY A 110 -4.56 13.09 23.10
C GLY A 110 -4.68 13.32 21.58
N ASP A 111 -4.50 14.59 21.18
CA ASP A 111 -4.53 15.09 19.78
C ASP A 111 -3.49 14.40 18.87
N ALA A 112 -2.55 13.65 19.43
CA ALA A 112 -1.51 12.93 18.69
C ALA A 112 -2.08 11.92 17.68
N ALA A 113 -3.21 11.28 18.00
CA ALA A 113 -3.85 10.33 17.08
C ALA A 113 -4.37 11.01 15.82
N GLU A 114 -5.05 12.15 15.95
CA GLU A 114 -5.56 12.94 14.82
C GLU A 114 -4.42 13.44 13.94
N VAL A 115 -3.34 13.95 14.55
CA VAL A 115 -2.15 14.40 13.80
C VAL A 115 -1.46 13.24 13.08
N ALA A 116 -1.49 12.03 13.65
CA ALA A 116 -0.97 10.82 12.99
C ALA A 116 -1.84 10.39 11.80
N ASP A 117 -3.17 10.48 11.93
CA ASP A 117 -4.12 10.20 10.84
C ASP A 117 -3.92 11.19 9.68
N ASP A 118 -3.85 12.49 9.96
CA ASP A 118 -3.59 13.53 8.95
C ASP A 118 -2.27 13.28 8.19
N ALA A 119 -1.23 12.89 8.92
CA ALA A 119 0.07 12.59 8.32
C ALA A 119 0.03 11.33 7.45
N ALA A 120 -0.75 10.32 7.87
CA ALA A 120 -0.95 9.10 7.14
C ALA A 120 -1.76 9.33 5.86
N GLU A 121 -2.85 10.09 5.92
CA GLU A 121 -3.64 10.50 4.76
C GLU A 121 -2.80 11.30 3.78
N ARG A 122 -1.93 12.18 4.28
CA ARG A 122 -1.00 12.93 3.44
C ARG A 122 -0.06 12.01 2.65
N LEU A 123 0.45 10.96 3.27
CA LEU A 123 1.29 9.96 2.60
C LEU A 123 0.48 9.18 1.56
N MET A 124 -0.73 8.71 1.90
CA MET A 124 -1.62 8.01 0.97
C MET A 124 -1.96 8.87 -0.25
N SER A 125 -2.28 10.14 -0.04
CA SER A 125 -2.53 11.11 -1.11
C SER A 125 -1.31 11.29 -2.02
N MET A 126 -0.10 11.31 -1.46
CA MET A 126 1.13 11.39 -2.25
C MET A 126 1.40 10.14 -3.09
N ASP A 127 0.98 8.99 -2.60
CA ASP A 127 1.15 7.68 -3.26
C ASP A 127 -0.02 7.31 -4.17
N GLU A 128 -1.01 8.22 -4.30
CA GLU A 128 -2.26 8.00 -5.02
C GLU A 128 -2.99 6.72 -4.55
N ALA A 129 -2.80 6.37 -3.28
CA ALA A 129 -3.42 5.21 -2.65
C ALA A 129 -4.89 5.52 -2.31
N ALA A 130 -5.79 4.62 -2.66
CA ALA A 130 -7.18 4.74 -2.27
C ALA A 130 -7.32 4.63 -0.73
N VAL A 131 -8.12 5.50 -0.11
CA VAL A 131 -8.44 5.44 1.32
C VAL A 131 -9.47 4.34 1.58
N ILE A 132 -9.02 3.10 1.49
CA ILE A 132 -9.85 1.89 1.66
C ILE A 132 -9.63 1.20 3.01
N CYS A 133 -8.68 1.69 3.80
CA CYS A 133 -8.31 1.17 5.12
C CYS A 133 -7.98 2.30 6.07
N ASP A 134 -7.77 1.94 7.34
CA ASP A 134 -7.15 2.83 8.34
C ASP A 134 -5.81 3.38 7.79
N PRO A 135 -5.66 4.71 7.65
CA PRO A 135 -4.46 5.32 7.11
C PRO A 135 -3.17 4.92 7.86
N ARG A 136 -3.24 4.70 9.18
CA ARG A 136 -2.07 4.35 9.99
C ARG A 136 -1.59 2.92 9.69
N HIS A 137 -2.49 2.01 9.32
CA HIS A 137 -2.10 0.69 8.82
C HIS A 137 -1.32 0.77 7.51
N TYR A 138 -1.70 1.69 6.63
CA TYR A 138 -0.95 1.94 5.39
C TYR A 138 0.48 2.42 5.71
N VAL A 139 0.63 3.38 6.62
CA VAL A 139 1.95 3.87 7.06
C VAL A 139 2.82 2.74 7.60
N ARG A 140 2.28 1.90 8.49
CA ARG A 140 3.01 0.77 9.10
C ARG A 140 3.49 -0.22 8.03
N GLN A 141 2.65 -0.56 7.06
CA GLN A 141 3.04 -1.43 5.95
C GLN A 141 4.15 -0.82 5.09
N GLN A 142 3.99 0.45 4.68
CA GLN A 142 4.97 1.13 3.84
C GLN A 142 6.31 1.32 4.56
N TYR A 143 6.28 1.63 5.85
CA TYR A 143 7.48 1.77 6.66
C TYR A 143 8.20 0.44 6.82
N ALA A 144 7.47 -0.64 7.14
CA ALA A 144 8.05 -1.98 7.27
C ALA A 144 8.70 -2.45 5.95
N HIS A 145 8.08 -2.16 4.81
CA HIS A 145 8.66 -2.46 3.50
C HIS A 145 9.91 -1.62 3.20
N TRP A 146 9.86 -0.32 3.47
CA TRP A 146 11.00 0.58 3.26
C TRP A 146 12.19 0.20 4.16
N ALA A 147 11.96 -0.04 5.45
CA ALA A 147 13.02 -0.36 6.41
C ALA A 147 13.71 -1.70 6.11
N LYS A 148 13.03 -2.67 5.49
CA LYS A 148 13.63 -3.94 5.05
C LYS A 148 14.50 -3.82 3.79
N ASN A 149 14.34 -2.74 3.03
CA ASN A 149 15.00 -2.54 1.73
C ASN A 149 15.94 -1.31 1.73
N GLN A 150 16.31 -0.80 2.92
CA GLN A 150 17.39 0.18 3.09
C GLN A 150 18.77 -0.48 2.98
#